data_AF-A0A7X7YGP1-F1
#
_entry.id   AF-A0A7X7YGP1-F1
#
_cell.length_a   1.000
_cell.length_b   1.000
_cell.length_c   1.000
_cell.angle_alpha   90.00
_cell.angle_beta   90.00
_cell.angle_gamma   90.00
#
_symmetry.space_group_name_H-M   'P 1'
#
loop_
_entity.id
_entity.type
_entity.pdbx_description
1 polymer ?
#
loop_
_entity_poly.entity_id
_entity_poly.type
_entity_poly.pdbx_seq_one_letter_code
_entity_poly.pdbx_strand_id
1 'polypeptide(L)'
;MRVVIVGGVAAGMSAACRLRRLDEQASIVVLERGPHVSFANCGLPYHIGGAIRDRERLLVATPELLAARYALDVRVEHEVLAIDRPARQVLVRDLRAGKEYRLSYDRLDELPHDRELLVVCAVGQRGYVACRILSQRGFVCRNLSGGFALLQLWTRAERLRGDASAG
;
A
#
# COMPACT_ATOMS: atom_id res chain seq x y z
N MET A 1 10.20 6.84 -9.71
CA MET A 1 9.39 7.33 -8.58
C MET A 1 9.82 6.64 -7.28
N ARG A 2 10.03 7.38 -6.20
CA ARG A 2 10.29 6.88 -4.84
C ARG A 2 9.07 7.07 -3.95
N VAL A 3 8.56 5.97 -3.39
CA VAL A 3 7.42 5.98 -2.48
C VAL A 3 7.88 5.49 -1.10
N VAL A 4 7.56 6.26 -0.07
CA VAL A 4 7.78 5.90 1.33
C VAL A 4 6.44 5.57 1.97
N ILE A 5 6.32 4.36 2.51
CA ILE A 5 5.13 3.85 3.20
C ILE A 5 5.46 3.74 4.69
N VAL A 6 4.61 4.35 5.53
CA VAL A 6 4.75 4.31 6.99
C VAL A 6 3.79 3.27 7.55
N GLY A 7 4.34 2.22 8.16
CA GLY A 7 3.65 1.02 8.66
C GLY A 7 3.72 -0.15 7.66
N GLY A 8 4.15 -1.32 8.13
CA GLY A 8 4.44 -2.51 7.33
C GLY A 8 3.56 -3.73 7.60
N VAL A 9 2.44 -3.56 8.32
CA VAL A 9 1.55 -4.68 8.70
C VAL A 9 0.54 -5.01 7.59
N ALA A 10 -0.72 -4.62 7.72
CA ALA A 10 -1.76 -5.03 6.77
C ALA A 10 -1.88 -4.04 5.59
N ALA A 11 -2.28 -2.79 5.87
CA ALA A 11 -2.58 -1.81 4.83
C ALA A 11 -1.32 -1.38 4.06
N GLY A 12 -0.24 -1.06 4.78
CA GLY A 12 1.01 -0.59 4.17
C GLY A 12 1.68 -1.64 3.28
N MET A 13 1.79 -2.89 3.75
CA MET A 13 2.36 -3.94 2.91
C MET A 13 1.47 -4.28 1.71
N SER A 14 0.15 -4.29 1.88
CA SER A 14 -0.78 -4.47 0.77
C SER A 14 -0.61 -3.40 -0.31
N ALA A 15 -0.38 -2.15 0.09
CA ALA A 15 -0.08 -1.05 -0.83
C ALA A 15 1.28 -1.23 -1.51
N ALA A 16 2.33 -1.57 -0.75
CA ALA A 16 3.68 -1.78 -1.27
C ALA A 16 3.74 -2.87 -2.34
N CYS A 17 3.22 -4.06 -2.03
CA CYS A 17 3.19 -5.19 -2.95
C CYS A 17 2.33 -4.91 -4.20
N ARG A 18 1.24 -4.15 -4.05
CA ARG A 18 0.41 -3.76 -5.21
C ARG A 18 1.15 -2.74 -6.07
N LEU A 19 1.82 -1.76 -5.48
CA LEU A 19 2.59 -0.76 -6.20
C LEU A 19 3.69 -1.41 -7.04
N ARG A 20 4.44 -2.37 -6.49
CA ARG A 20 5.45 -3.11 -7.28
C ARG A 20 4.87 -3.77 -8.54
N ARG A 21 3.68 -4.36 -8.45
CA ARG A 21 3.03 -5.01 -9.61
C ARG A 21 2.55 -4.01 -10.67
N LEU A 22 2.36 -2.75 -10.30
CA LEU A 22 1.94 -1.69 -11.20
C LEU A 22 3.14 -0.95 -11.80
N ASP A 23 4.25 -0.91 -11.07
CA ASP A 23 5.49 -0.24 -11.48
C ASP A 23 6.71 -1.04 -10.96
N GLU A 24 7.38 -1.73 -11.87
CA GLU A 24 8.59 -2.51 -11.59
C GLU A 24 9.83 -1.63 -11.39
N GLN A 25 9.79 -0.36 -11.78
CA GLN A 25 10.89 0.59 -11.66
C GLN A 25 10.75 1.50 -10.42
N ALA A 26 9.62 1.47 -9.72
CA ALA A 26 9.42 2.22 -8.49
C ALA A 26 10.44 1.82 -7.40
N SER A 27 11.00 2.81 -6.71
CA SER A 27 11.76 2.65 -5.48
C SER A 27 10.79 2.68 -4.30
N ILE A 28 10.51 1.54 -3.66
CA ILE A 28 9.49 1.44 -2.61
C ILE A 28 10.17 1.15 -1.28
N VAL A 29 10.06 2.08 -0.33
CA VAL A 29 10.57 1.93 1.05
C VAL A 29 9.40 1.81 2.02
N VAL A 30 9.40 0.78 2.86
CA VAL A 30 8.42 0.55 3.92
C VAL A 30 9.13 0.70 5.26
N LEU A 31 8.66 1.63 6.10
CA LEU A 31 9.19 1.87 7.44
C LEU A 31 8.21 1.30 8.47
N GLU A 32 8.67 0.40 9.33
CA GLU A 32 7.87 -0.19 10.41
C GLU A 32 8.58 0.03 11.75
N ARG A 33 7.84 0.52 12.75
CA ARG A 33 8.40 0.78 14.09
C ARG A 33 8.67 -0.52 14.84
N GLY A 34 7.82 -1.53 14.67
CA GLY A 34 8.00 -2.83 15.30
C GLY A 34 9.07 -3.70 14.62
N PRO A 35 9.43 -4.84 15.24
CA PRO A 35 10.40 -5.79 14.69
C PRO A 35 9.82 -6.71 13.60
N HIS A 36 8.51 -6.63 13.33
CA HIS A 36 7.82 -7.54 12.43
C HIS A 36 6.91 -6.79 11.45
N VAL A 37 6.88 -7.28 10.20
CA VAL A 37 5.96 -6.84 9.15
C VAL A 37 5.02 -7.97 8.78
N SER A 38 3.86 -7.63 8.19
CA SER A 38 2.90 -8.61 7.64
C SER A 38 2.58 -9.79 8.58
N PHE A 39 2.47 -9.54 9.88
CA PHE A 39 2.07 -10.59 10.82
C PHE A 39 0.54 -10.68 10.90
N ALA A 40 0.03 -11.88 11.18
CA ALA A 40 -1.39 -12.17 11.29
C ALA A 40 -1.92 -11.68 12.65
N ASN A 41 -2.22 -10.39 12.76
CA ASN A 41 -2.81 -9.77 13.94
C ASN A 41 -4.12 -10.46 14.39
N CYS A 42 -4.96 -10.90 13.45
CA CYS A 42 -6.17 -11.67 13.76
C CYS A 42 -5.89 -13.09 14.28
N GLY A 43 -4.69 -13.63 14.04
CA GLY A 43 -4.27 -14.96 14.50
C GLY A 43 -3.79 -14.98 15.96
N LEU A 44 -3.41 -13.84 16.53
CA LEU A 44 -2.88 -13.74 17.89
C LEU A 44 -3.83 -14.30 18.97
N PRO A 45 -5.15 -14.02 18.97
CA PRO A 45 -6.07 -14.61 19.96
C PRO A 45 -6.11 -16.13 19.92
N TYR A 46 -6.00 -16.73 18.73
CA TYR A 46 -5.98 -18.19 18.56
C TYR A 46 -4.66 -18.81 19.01
N HIS A 47 -3.56 -18.06 18.96
CA HIS A 47 -2.29 -18.49 19.53
C HIS A 47 -2.33 -18.47 21.06
N ILE A 48 -2.83 -17.38 21.64
CA ILE A 48 -3.02 -17.27 23.10
C ILE A 48 -3.98 -18.35 23.61
N GLY A 49 -5.05 -18.64 22.85
CA GLY A 49 -6.00 -19.72 23.14
C GLY A 49 -5.49 -21.13 22.85
N GLY A 50 -4.23 -21.31 22.42
CA GLY A 50 -3.60 -22.62 22.19
C GLY A 50 -4.01 -23.35 20.91
N ALA A 51 -4.95 -22.80 20.12
CA ALA A 51 -5.36 -23.36 18.83
C ALA A 51 -4.26 -23.23 17.76
N ILE A 52 -3.46 -22.16 17.81
CA ILE A 52 -2.22 -22.00 17.05
C ILE A 52 -1.06 -22.21 18.01
N ARG A 53 -0.33 -23.32 17.89
CA ARG A 53 0.76 -23.63 18.83
C ARG A 53 2.03 -22.84 18.54
N ASP A 54 2.40 -22.72 17.27
CA ASP A 54 3.67 -22.12 16.86
C ASP A 54 3.46 -20.64 16.49
N ARG A 55 4.12 -19.73 17.21
CA ARG A 55 4.07 -18.27 16.93
C ARG A 55 4.56 -17.94 15.51
N GLU A 56 5.50 -18.69 14.98
CA GLU A 56 6.07 -18.50 13.64
C GLU A 56 5.00 -18.58 12.54
N ARG A 57 3.91 -19.33 12.76
CA ARG A 57 2.77 -19.40 11.82
C ARG A 57 2.04 -18.07 11.66
N LEU A 58 2.24 -17.13 12.59
CA LEU A 58 1.68 -15.79 12.51
C LEU A 58 2.57 -14.83 11.73
N LEU A 59 3.84 -15.16 11.46
CA LEU A 59 4.76 -14.35 10.68
C LEU A 59 4.62 -14.74 9.20
N VAL A 60 3.81 -13.99 8.46
CA VAL A 60 3.45 -14.36 7.08
C VAL A 60 4.56 -13.99 6.08
N ALA A 61 5.42 -13.04 6.42
CA ALA A 61 6.55 -12.65 5.59
C ALA A 61 7.70 -12.05 6.41
N THR A 62 8.90 -12.07 5.82
CA THR A 62 10.09 -11.37 6.34
C THR A 62 10.54 -10.26 5.38
N PRO A 63 11.31 -9.26 5.84
CA PRO A 63 11.91 -8.25 4.97
C PRO A 63 12.69 -8.85 3.80
N GLU A 64 13.46 -9.92 4.02
CA GLU A 64 14.29 -10.58 3.01
C GLU A 64 13.42 -11.23 1.93
N LEU A 65 12.34 -11.90 2.34
CA LEU A 65 11.38 -12.51 1.42
C LEU A 65 10.70 -11.43 0.56
N LEU A 66 10.33 -10.31 1.16
CA LEU A 66 9.67 -9.20 0.48
C LEU A 66 10.62 -8.48 -0.49
N ALA A 67 11.89 -8.33 -0.11
CA ALA A 67 12.93 -7.83 -1.01
C ALA A 67 13.13 -8.77 -2.21
N ALA A 68 13.29 -10.08 -1.98
CA ALA A 68 13.52 -11.05 -3.04
C ALA A 68 12.32 -11.19 -3.99
N ARG A 69 11.08 -11.16 -3.47
CA ARG A 69 9.87 -11.38 -4.29
C ARG A 69 9.31 -10.11 -4.93
N TYR A 70 9.48 -8.96 -4.29
CA TYR A 70 8.81 -7.72 -4.68
C TYR A 70 9.76 -6.52 -4.76
N ALA A 71 11.08 -6.71 -4.63
CA ALA A 71 12.07 -5.64 -4.66
C ALA A 71 11.67 -4.46 -3.76
N LEU A 72 11.21 -4.76 -2.54
CA LEU A 72 10.84 -3.79 -1.51
C LEU A 72 12.01 -3.57 -0.55
N ASP A 73 12.29 -2.32 -0.20
CA ASP A 73 13.18 -1.96 0.91
C ASP A 73 12.32 -1.87 2.19
N VAL A 74 12.37 -2.89 3.03
CA VAL A 74 11.56 -2.98 4.26
C VAL A 74 12.46 -2.81 5.48
N ARG A 75 12.24 -1.74 6.23
CA ARG A 75 13.03 -1.38 7.41
C ARG A 75 12.18 -1.48 8.66
N VAL A 76 12.37 -2.57 9.41
CA VAL A 76 11.79 -2.77 10.74
C VAL A 76 12.58 -1.98 11.79
N GLU A 77 11.96 -1.70 12.93
CA GLU A 77 12.56 -0.89 14.00
C GLU A 77 13.00 0.51 13.53
N HIS A 78 12.22 1.07 12.61
CA HIS A 78 12.38 2.43 12.09
C HIS A 78 11.11 3.23 12.35
N GLU A 79 11.21 4.22 13.23
CA GLU A 79 10.09 5.06 13.63
C GLU A 79 10.10 6.39 12.85
N VAL A 80 9.01 6.70 12.15
CA VAL A 80 8.85 8.03 11.54
C VAL A 80 8.42 9.02 12.61
N LEU A 81 9.27 10.01 12.88
CA LEU A 81 9.04 11.03 13.90
C LEU A 81 8.30 12.25 13.37
N ALA A 82 8.57 12.64 12.12
CA ALA A 82 7.99 13.82 11.50
C ALA A 82 7.90 13.69 9.97
N ILE A 83 7.01 14.46 9.36
CA ILE A 83 6.86 14.57 7.90
C ILE A 83 7.03 16.03 7.50
N ASP A 84 8.13 16.35 6.82
CA ASP A 84 8.40 17.66 6.23
C ASP A 84 7.86 17.69 4.80
N ARG A 85 6.65 18.24 4.66
CA ARG A 85 5.92 18.27 3.37
C ARG A 85 6.56 19.23 2.35
N PRO A 86 7.01 20.45 2.72
CA PRO A 86 7.75 21.32 1.81
C PRO A 86 9.05 20.68 1.29
N ALA A 87 9.85 20.08 2.16
CA ALA A 87 11.10 19.43 1.77
C ALA A 87 10.91 18.05 1.13
N ARG A 88 9.68 17.49 1.19
CA ARG A 88 9.32 16.16 0.70
C ARG A 88 10.15 15.06 1.37
N GLN A 89 10.26 15.15 2.68
CA GLN A 89 11.08 14.25 3.50
C GLN A 89 10.34 13.77 4.72
N VAL A 90 10.68 12.57 5.20
CA VAL A 90 10.32 12.09 6.54
C VAL A 90 11.55 12.05 7.42
N LEU A 91 11.40 12.44 8.68
CA LEU A 91 12.40 12.23 9.72
C LEU A 91 12.18 10.84 10.31
N VAL A 92 13.20 9.99 10.27
CA VAL A 92 13.15 8.61 10.71
C VAL A 92 14.19 8.39 11.80
N ARG A 93 13.82 7.67 12.85
CA ARG A 93 14.73 7.14 13.87
C ARG A 93 14.93 5.65 13.65
N ASP A 94 16.17 5.25 13.40
CA ASP A 94 16.62 3.86 13.49
C ASP A 94 16.76 3.51 14.97
N LEU A 95 15.85 2.66 15.46
CA LEU A 95 15.80 2.28 16.87
C LEU A 95 16.93 1.32 17.26
N ARG A 96 17.57 0.63 16.30
CA ARG A 96 18.73 -0.23 16.55
C ARG A 96 20.00 0.59 16.64
N ALA A 97 20.21 1.50 15.71
CA ALA A 97 21.41 2.33 15.65
C ALA A 97 21.35 3.56 16.57
N GLY A 98 20.17 3.93 17.05
CA GLY A 98 19.95 5.14 17.85
C GLY A 98 20.17 6.42 17.06
N LYS A 99 20.04 6.38 15.73
CA LYS A 99 20.33 7.51 14.82
C LYS A 99 19.10 7.99 14.11
N GLU A 100 19.07 9.29 13.83
CA GLU A 100 18.03 9.92 13.04
C GLU A 100 18.55 10.28 11.65
N TYR A 101 17.71 10.12 10.64
CA TYR A 101 18.01 10.50 9.27
C TYR A 101 16.76 10.98 8.53
N ARG A 102 16.99 11.67 7.41
CA ARG A 102 15.91 12.14 6.54
C ARG A 102 15.80 11.28 5.29
N LEU A 103 14.58 10.90 4.93
CA LEU A 103 14.29 10.11 3.74
C LEU A 103 13.33 10.88 2.82
N SER A 104 13.75 11.13 1.58
CA SER A 104 12.93 11.82 0.58
C SER A 104 11.88 10.89 -0.05
N TYR A 105 10.77 11.47 -0.50
CA TYR A 105 9.71 10.78 -1.25
C TYR A 105 9.17 11.65 -2.39
N ASP A 106 8.72 11.02 -3.47
CA ASP A 106 8.10 11.69 -4.62
C ASP A 106 6.58 11.88 -4.39
N ARG A 107 5.96 12.86 -5.05
CA ARG A 107 4.63 13.37 -4.68
C ARG A 107 3.55 13.16 -5.74
N LEU A 108 2.38 12.85 -5.20
CA LEU A 108 1.02 13.00 -5.73
C LEU A 108 0.72 14.28 -6.55
N ASP A 109 1.62 15.25 -6.61
CA ASP A 109 1.41 16.52 -7.34
C ASP A 109 1.38 16.31 -8.87
N GLU A 110 1.72 15.10 -9.33
CA GLU A 110 1.53 14.63 -10.70
C GLU A 110 0.10 14.16 -10.99
N LEU A 111 -0.73 13.95 -9.95
CA LEU A 111 -2.13 13.59 -10.16
C LEU A 111 -2.89 14.82 -10.64
N PRO A 112 -3.78 14.66 -11.64
CA PRO A 112 -4.49 15.79 -12.20
C PRO A 112 -5.43 16.40 -11.15
N HIS A 113 -5.26 17.69 -10.90
CA HIS A 113 -6.07 18.48 -9.97
C HIS A 113 -7.33 19.07 -10.65
N ASP A 114 -7.41 18.98 -11.97
CA ASP A 114 -8.46 19.60 -12.80
C ASP A 114 -9.67 18.69 -13.05
N ARG A 115 -9.66 17.45 -12.53
CA ARG A 115 -10.69 16.44 -12.79
C ARG A 115 -10.90 15.50 -11.62
N GLU A 116 -12.05 14.83 -11.63
CA GLU A 116 -12.35 13.80 -10.63
C GLU A 116 -11.48 12.54 -10.86
N LEU A 117 -10.87 12.06 -9.79
CA LEU A 117 -10.11 10.82 -9.77
C LEU A 117 -11.02 9.64 -9.39
N LEU A 118 -11.24 8.74 -10.33
CA LEU A 118 -11.86 7.45 -10.06
C LEU A 118 -10.81 6.48 -9.50
N VAL A 119 -10.94 6.16 -8.22
CA VAL A 119 -10.05 5.24 -7.53
C VAL A 119 -10.68 3.86 -7.53
N VAL A 120 -10.00 2.90 -8.16
CA VAL A 120 -10.47 1.52 -8.27
C VAL A 120 -9.58 0.56 -7.49
N CYS A 121 -10.18 -0.39 -6.79
CA CYS A 121 -9.46 -1.55 -6.28
C CYS A 121 -10.35 -2.80 -6.32
N ALA A 122 -9.76 -3.99 -6.19
CA ALA A 122 -10.48 -5.26 -6.36
C ALA A 122 -11.74 -5.40 -5.46
N VAL A 123 -11.70 -4.88 -4.23
CA VAL A 123 -12.77 -5.04 -3.23
C VAL A 123 -13.22 -3.71 -2.61
N GLY A 124 -12.88 -2.58 -3.21
CA GLY A 124 -13.19 -1.24 -2.72
C GLY A 124 -12.44 -0.76 -1.47
N GLN A 125 -11.95 -1.62 -0.57
CA GLN A 125 -11.31 -1.17 0.68
C GLN A 125 -10.05 -0.33 0.47
N ARG A 126 -9.09 -0.81 -0.34
CA ARG A 126 -7.87 -0.04 -0.63
C ARG A 126 -8.16 1.24 -1.41
N GLY A 127 -9.19 1.21 -2.27
CA GLY A 127 -9.63 2.39 -3.02
C GLY A 127 -10.28 3.42 -2.10
N TYR A 128 -11.02 2.97 -1.08
CA TYR A 128 -11.58 3.83 -0.04
C TYR A 128 -10.47 4.54 0.74
N VAL A 129 -9.48 3.79 1.23
CA VAL A 129 -8.34 4.36 1.96
C VAL A 129 -7.58 5.38 1.09
N ALA A 130 -7.30 5.03 -0.17
CA ALA A 130 -6.66 5.95 -1.11
C ALA A 130 -7.51 7.21 -1.36
N CYS A 131 -8.83 7.09 -1.52
CA CYS A 131 -9.70 8.24 -1.68
C CYS A 131 -9.74 9.13 -0.43
N ARG A 132 -9.76 8.57 0.78
CA ARG A 132 -9.68 9.37 2.02
C ARG A 132 -8.38 10.18 2.09
N ILE A 133 -7.26 9.61 1.64
CA ILE A 133 -5.97 10.30 1.56
C ILE A 133 -6.01 11.42 0.51
N LEU A 134 -6.58 11.16 -0.66
CA LEU A 134 -6.71 12.12 -1.77
C LEU A 134 -7.64 13.30 -1.42
N SER A 135 -8.81 13.02 -0.84
CA SER A 135 -9.77 14.07 -0.45
C SER A 135 -9.21 15.01 0.63
N GLN A 136 -8.44 14.48 1.60
CA GLN A 136 -7.75 15.31 2.60
C GLN A 136 -6.66 16.22 1.99
N ARG A 137 -6.26 15.96 0.75
CA ARG A 137 -5.25 16.72 -0.02
C ARG A 137 -5.89 17.62 -1.10
N GLY A 138 -7.22 17.75 -1.11
CA GLY A 138 -7.95 18.63 -2.04
C GLY A 138 -8.26 18.02 -3.40
N PHE A 139 -8.01 16.73 -3.61
CA PHE A 139 -8.43 16.05 -4.83
C PHE A 139 -9.91 15.67 -4.75
N VAL A 140 -10.64 15.91 -5.85
CA VAL A 140 -11.98 15.35 -6.04
C VAL A 140 -11.79 13.90 -6.46
N CYS A 141 -12.30 12.94 -5.68
CA CYS A 141 -12.17 11.53 -6.00
C CYS A 141 -13.40 10.73 -5.60
N ARG A 142 -13.67 9.63 -6.32
CA ARG A 142 -14.68 8.63 -5.96
C ARG A 142 -14.06 7.25 -5.89
N ASN A 143 -14.35 6.54 -4.81
CA ASN A 143 -13.99 5.13 -4.68
C ASN A 143 -15.06 4.28 -5.38
N LEU A 144 -14.68 3.63 -6.47
CA LEU A 144 -15.53 2.67 -7.15
C LEU A 144 -15.31 1.29 -6.53
N SER A 145 -16.20 0.91 -5.62
CA SER A 145 -16.17 -0.41 -4.97
C SER A 145 -16.35 -1.54 -6.00
N GLY A 146 -15.61 -2.64 -5.85
CA GLY A 146 -15.59 -3.74 -6.83
C GLY A 146 -14.95 -3.39 -8.17
N GLY A 147 -14.26 -2.24 -8.28
CA GLY A 147 -13.89 -1.60 -9.54
C GLY A 147 -13.24 -2.48 -10.61
N PHE A 148 -12.34 -3.42 -10.27
CA PHE A 148 -11.76 -4.31 -11.29
C PHE A 148 -12.78 -5.33 -11.83
N ALA A 149 -13.63 -5.88 -10.96
CA ALA A 149 -14.69 -6.80 -11.36
C ALA A 149 -15.78 -6.07 -12.16
N LEU A 150 -16.14 -4.85 -11.74
CA LEU A 150 -17.10 -4.01 -12.45
C LEU A 150 -16.56 -3.54 -13.81
N LEU A 151 -15.29 -3.15 -13.89
CA LEU A 151 -14.63 -2.79 -15.14
C LEU A 151 -14.59 -3.99 -16.10
N GLN A 152 -14.24 -5.18 -15.62
CA GLN A 152 -14.29 -6.40 -16.43
C GLN A 152 -15.69 -6.69 -16.97
N LEU A 153 -16.72 -6.54 -16.14
CA LEU A 153 -18.11 -6.69 -16.56
C LEU A 153 -18.53 -5.64 -17.58
N TRP A 154 -18.13 -4.38 -17.39
CA TRP A 154 -18.41 -3.30 -18.33
C TRP A 154 -17.71 -3.51 -19.67
N THR A 155 -16.40 -3.78 -19.68
CA THR A 155 -15.66 -4.07 -20.93
C THR A 155 -16.24 -5.29 -21.64
N ARG A 156 -16.68 -6.32 -20.90
CA ARG A 156 -17.36 -7.49 -21.48
C ARG A 156 -18.71 -7.11 -22.08
N ALA A 157 -19.50 -6.27 -21.39
CA ALA A 157 -20.78 -5.78 -21.88
C ALA A 157 -20.64 -4.88 -23.13
N GLU A 158 -19.59 -4.05 -23.21
CA GLU A 158 -19.31 -3.24 -24.41
C GLU A 158 -18.94 -4.09 -25.61
N ARG A 159 -18.12 -5.14 -25.43
CA ARG A 159 -17.82 -6.09 -26.51
C ARG A 159 -19.08 -6.80 -27.02
N LEU A 160 -19.94 -7.26 -26.10
CA LEU A 160 -21.22 -7.87 -26.45
C LEU A 160 -22.18 -6.90 -27.16
N ARG A 161 -22.08 -5.59 -26.88
CA ARG A 161 -22.84 -4.56 -27.60
C ARG A 161 -22.26 -4.25 -28.98
N GLY A 162 -20.93 -4.29 -29.14
CA GLY A 162 -20.26 -4.11 -30.43
C GLY A 162 -20.50 -5.24 -31.43
N ASP A 163 -20.72 -6.48 -30.95
CA ASP A 163 -21.10 -7.63 -31.79
C ASP A 163 -22.58 -7.60 -32.21
N ALA A 164 -23.44 -6.85 -31.51
CA ALA A 164 -24.88 -6.77 -31.80
C ALA A 164 -25.24 -5.80 -32.95
N SER A 165 -24.27 -5.04 -33.46
CA SER A 165 -24.46 -4.07 -34.56
C SER A 165 -23.92 -4.55 -35.92
N ALA A 166 -23.56 -5.83 -36.05
CA ALA A 166 -23.01 -6.43 -37.27
C ALA A 166 -23.93 -7.49 -37.92
N GLY A 167 -25.25 -7.38 -37.73
CA GLY A 167 -26.27 -8.24 -38.35
C GLY A 167 -27.34 -7.44 -39.05
#